data_AF-A0A973EEI6-F1
#
_entry.id   AF-A0A973EEI6-F1
#
_cell.length_a   1.000
_cell.length_b   1.000
_cell.length_c   1.000
_cell.angle_alpha   90.00
_cell.angle_beta   90.00
_cell.angle_gamma   90.00
#
_symmetry.space_group_name_H-M   'P 1'
#
loop_
_entity.id
_entity.type
_entity.pdbx_description
1 polymer ?
#
loop_
_entity_poly.entity_id
_entity_poly.type
_entity_poly.pdbx_seq_one_letter_code
_entity_poly.pdbx_strand_id
1 'polypeptide(L)'
;MLTVDTHHPRGDPSDSCKTYAAIDNSVLHAVHCTDQLIGRLTDKLKSHPAYEDTVVVILADHLAMRNDAFPLFPEGYKRSLYFNVLNSRNSGSTDAAAMPTDVAPTVLSLLGVEHNTSFLAGADIS
;
A
#
# COMPACT_ATOMS: atom_id res chain seq x y z
N MET A 1 8.27 6.21 -4.70
CA MET A 1 7.12 7.10 -4.99
C MET A 1 6.35 7.27 -3.70
N LEU A 2 5.85 8.46 -3.40
CA LEU A 2 5.01 8.74 -2.21
C LEU A 2 3.70 9.37 -2.69
N THR A 3 2.57 8.96 -2.12
CA THR A 3 1.24 9.53 -2.36
C THR A 3 0.89 10.55 -1.27
N VAL A 4 0.13 11.60 -1.60
CA VAL A 4 -0.12 12.71 -0.66
C VAL A 4 -1.61 13.06 -0.54
N ASP A 5 -2.43 12.78 -1.55
CA ASP A 5 -3.85 13.18 -1.63
C ASP A 5 -4.71 12.73 -0.43
N THR A 6 -4.34 11.64 0.25
CA THR A 6 -5.02 11.09 1.42
C THR A 6 -4.58 11.70 2.76
N HIS A 7 -3.72 12.72 2.73
CA HIS A 7 -3.18 13.34 3.95
C HIS A 7 -4.28 14.01 4.78
N HIS A 8 -4.13 13.97 6.11
CA HIS A 8 -5.07 14.60 7.04
C HIS A 8 -5.00 16.14 6.99
N PRO A 9 -6.03 16.90 7.41
CA PRO A 9 -7.32 16.46 7.95
C PRO A 9 -8.40 16.17 6.89
N ARG A 10 -8.19 16.58 5.63
CA ARG A 10 -9.13 16.44 4.51
C ARG A 10 -8.41 15.86 3.30
N GLY A 11 -9.11 15.08 2.49
CA GLY A 11 -8.55 14.56 1.25
C GLY A 11 -8.54 15.62 0.13
N ASP A 12 -7.55 15.53 -0.74
CA ASP A 12 -7.38 16.38 -1.92
C ASP A 12 -7.28 15.52 -3.20
N PRO A 13 -8.39 14.90 -3.65
CA PRO A 13 -8.37 14.03 -4.82
C PRO A 13 -8.04 14.81 -6.09
N SER A 14 -7.15 14.26 -6.93
CA SER A 14 -6.92 14.79 -8.28
C SER A 14 -8.21 14.90 -9.11
N ASP A 15 -8.36 16.01 -9.83
CA ASP A 15 -9.45 16.25 -10.81
C ASP A 15 -9.55 15.17 -11.91
N SER A 16 -8.49 14.38 -12.11
CA SER A 16 -8.46 13.29 -13.09
C SER A 16 -9.24 12.04 -12.65
N CYS A 17 -9.70 11.99 -11.40
CA CYS A 17 -10.35 10.82 -10.81
C CYS A 17 -11.87 10.94 -10.80
N LYS A 18 -12.55 9.80 -10.85
CA LYS A 18 -13.98 9.74 -10.49
C LYS A 18 -14.14 9.87 -8.98
N THR A 19 -15.21 10.52 -8.54
CA THR A 19 -15.54 10.64 -7.12
C THR A 19 -16.12 9.34 -6.55
N TYR A 20 -15.96 9.15 -5.24
CA TYR A 20 -16.57 8.02 -4.53
C TYR A 20 -18.10 8.22 -4.44
N ALA A 21 -18.88 7.34 -5.04
CA ALA A 21 -20.32 7.57 -5.24
C ALA A 21 -21.19 7.33 -3.98
N ALA A 22 -20.71 6.58 -3.00
CA ALA A 22 -21.56 6.14 -1.89
C ALA A 22 -21.70 7.18 -0.77
N ILE A 23 -20.65 7.95 -0.51
CA ILE A 23 -20.59 8.93 0.57
C ILE A 23 -19.82 10.16 0.09
N ASP A 24 -20.44 11.33 0.21
CA ASP A 24 -19.79 12.62 -0.04
C ASP A 24 -18.86 12.96 1.13
N ASN A 25 -17.57 12.67 0.94
CA ASN A 25 -16.53 12.89 1.94
C ASN A 25 -15.16 13.01 1.24
N SER A 26 -14.45 14.11 1.53
CA SER A 26 -13.18 14.46 0.87
C SER A 26 -12.11 13.37 0.99
N VAL A 27 -11.97 12.75 2.16
CA VAL A 27 -10.99 11.69 2.41
C VAL A 27 -11.37 10.42 1.66
N LEU A 28 -12.65 10.04 1.65
CA LEU A 28 -13.11 8.88 0.88
C LEU A 28 -12.96 9.09 -0.64
N HIS A 29 -13.17 10.32 -1.13
CA HIS A 29 -12.84 10.67 -2.51
C HIS A 29 -11.34 10.54 -2.81
N ALA A 30 -10.46 11.01 -1.92
CA ALA A 30 -9.02 10.86 -2.07
C ALA A 30 -8.54 9.40 -2.03
N VAL A 31 -9.10 8.58 -1.14
CA VAL A 31 -8.82 7.13 -1.10
C VAL A 31 -9.26 6.46 -2.40
N HIS A 32 -10.46 6.77 -2.89
CA HIS A 32 -10.94 6.22 -4.16
C HIS A 32 -10.14 6.70 -5.38
N CYS A 33 -9.65 7.95 -5.36
CA CYS A 33 -8.75 8.46 -6.40
C CYS A 33 -7.37 7.78 -6.36
N THR A 34 -6.83 7.56 -5.16
CA THR A 34 -5.56 6.86 -4.95
C THR A 34 -5.62 5.43 -5.49
N ASP A 35 -6.72 4.71 -5.22
CA ASP A 35 -6.97 3.38 -5.80
C ASP A 35 -6.95 3.39 -7.35
N GLN A 36 -7.68 4.33 -7.96
CA GLN A 36 -7.69 4.51 -9.41
C GLN A 36 -6.30 4.83 -9.98
N LEU A 37 -5.53 5.69 -9.32
CA LEU A 37 -4.20 6.11 -9.77
C LEU A 37 -3.17 4.97 -9.62
N ILE A 38 -3.21 4.23 -8.52
CA ILE A 38 -2.37 3.04 -8.30
C ILE A 38 -2.69 1.96 -9.34
N GLY A 39 -3.97 1.72 -9.65
CA GLY A 39 -4.37 0.80 -10.71
C GLY A 39 -3.78 1.19 -12.06
N ARG A 40 -3.96 2.46 -12.48
CA ARG A 40 -3.39 2.96 -13.74
C ARG A 40 -1.86 2.91 -13.77
N LEU A 41 -1.18 3.20 -12.66
CA LEU A 41 0.27 3.07 -12.57
C LEU A 41 0.70 1.60 -12.71
N THR A 42 0.01 0.70 -12.02
CA THR A 42 0.29 -0.74 -12.06
C THR A 42 0.14 -1.30 -13.47
N ASP A 43 -0.90 -0.89 -14.21
CA ASP A 43 -1.09 -1.28 -15.60
C ASP A 43 0.02 -0.76 -16.50
N LYS A 44 0.45 0.49 -16.31
CA LYS A 44 1.59 1.07 -17.03
C LYS A 44 2.88 0.32 -16.73
N LEU A 45 3.13 -0.02 -15.46
CA LEU A 45 4.30 -0.80 -15.05
C LEU A 45 4.28 -2.16 -15.75
N LYS A 46 3.17 -2.91 -15.67
CA LYS A 46 3.00 -4.22 -16.32
C LYS A 46 3.21 -4.19 -17.84
N SER A 47 2.92 -3.07 -18.49
CA SER A 47 3.12 -2.91 -19.93
C SER A 47 4.58 -2.59 -20.33
N HIS A 48 5.42 -2.21 -19.38
CA HIS A 48 6.79 -1.80 -19.65
C HIS A 48 7.74 -3.01 -19.70
N PRO A 49 8.68 -3.12 -20.66
CA PRO A 49 9.58 -4.28 -20.77
C PRO A 49 10.40 -4.58 -19.52
N ALA A 50 10.75 -3.55 -18.75
CA ALA A 50 11.49 -3.71 -17.50
C ALA A 50 10.69 -4.39 -16.38
N TYR A 51 9.37 -4.53 -16.52
CA TYR A 51 8.53 -5.15 -15.50
C TYR A 51 8.97 -6.58 -15.20
N GLU A 52 9.38 -7.35 -16.22
CA GLU A 52 9.85 -8.74 -16.08
C GLU A 52 10.95 -8.90 -15.01
N ASP A 53 11.79 -7.88 -14.80
CA ASP A 53 12.88 -7.88 -13.82
C ASP A 53 12.70 -6.79 -12.74
N THR A 54 11.45 -6.42 -12.45
CA THR A 54 11.11 -5.43 -11.41
C THR A 54 10.09 -6.01 -10.44
N VAL A 55 10.44 -6.06 -9.15
CA VAL A 55 9.48 -6.28 -8.07
C VAL A 55 8.83 -4.95 -7.69
N VAL A 56 7.51 -4.92 -7.56
CA VAL A 56 6.76 -3.72 -7.16
C VAL A 56 6.16 -3.94 -5.78
N VAL A 57 6.58 -3.14 -4.80
CA VAL A 57 6.07 -3.18 -3.43
C VAL A 57 5.12 -2.01 -3.22
N ILE A 58 3.90 -2.30 -2.80
CA ILE A 58 2.86 -1.31 -2.46
C ILE A 58 2.58 -1.45 -0.97
N LEU A 59 2.82 -0.39 -0.21
CA LEU A 59 2.62 -0.40 1.24
C LEU A 59 2.01 0.90 1.74
N ALA A 60 1.23 0.81 2.81
CA ALA A 60 0.84 1.96 3.61
C ALA A 60 2.00 2.36 4.53
N ASP A 61 2.16 3.66 4.74
CA ASP A 61 3.14 4.24 5.65
C ASP A 61 2.68 4.20 7.11
N HIS A 62 1.41 4.55 7.36
CA HIS A 62 0.82 4.56 8.70
C HIS A 62 -0.70 4.36 8.68
N LEU A 63 -1.29 4.13 9.86
CA LEU A 63 -2.74 4.05 10.03
C LEU A 63 -3.37 5.42 9.82
N ALA A 64 -4.60 5.46 9.29
CA ALA A 64 -5.33 6.72 9.13
C ALA A 64 -5.34 7.53 10.44
N MET A 65 -4.77 8.74 10.37
CA MET A 65 -4.86 9.75 11.43
C MET A 65 -6.29 10.31 11.50
N ARG A 66 -6.62 11.03 12.58
CA ARG A 66 -7.93 11.66 12.70
C ARG A 66 -8.18 12.63 11.54
N ASN A 67 -9.29 12.44 10.83
CA ASN A 67 -9.66 13.16 9.62
C ASN A 67 -11.20 13.17 9.46
N ASP A 68 -11.70 13.80 8.39
CA ASP A 68 -13.14 13.94 8.14
C ASP A 68 -13.89 12.61 7.94
N ALA A 69 -13.22 11.53 7.55
CA ALA A 69 -13.83 10.19 7.45
C ALA A 69 -13.75 9.40 8.77
N PHE A 70 -13.06 9.89 9.80
CA PHE A 70 -12.86 9.15 11.05
C PHE A 70 -14.18 8.74 11.75
N PRO A 71 -15.25 9.57 11.77
CA PRO A 71 -16.54 9.16 12.32
C PRO A 71 -17.25 8.03 11.54
N LEU A 72 -16.77 7.72 10.33
CA LEU A 72 -17.36 6.70 9.45
C LEU A 72 -16.77 5.30 9.68
N PHE A 73 -15.78 5.15 10.58
CA PHE A 73 -15.28 3.82 10.92
C PHE A 73 -16.39 2.97 11.56
N PRO A 74 -16.60 1.73 11.10
CA PRO A 74 -17.52 0.81 11.76
C PRO A 74 -17.12 0.57 13.22
N GLU A 75 -18.12 0.30 14.07
CA GLU A 75 -17.86 -0.10 15.45
C GLU A 75 -16.98 -1.36 15.49
N GLY A 76 -15.95 -1.35 16.33
CA GLY A 76 -15.01 -2.46 16.47
C GLY A 76 -14.05 -2.67 15.28
N TYR A 77 -14.00 -1.75 14.31
CA TYR A 77 -13.12 -1.87 13.15
C TYR A 77 -11.63 -1.91 13.55
N LYS A 78 -10.98 -3.05 13.30
CA LYS A 78 -9.54 -3.20 13.48
C LYS A 78 -8.82 -2.65 12.26
N ARG A 79 -8.14 -1.52 12.44
CA ARG A 79 -7.34 -0.89 11.38
C ARG A 79 -6.02 -1.65 11.20
N SER A 80 -5.63 -1.88 9.96
CA SER A 80 -4.36 -2.50 9.57
C SER A 80 -3.68 -1.67 8.47
N LEU A 81 -2.39 -1.92 8.27
CA LEU A 81 -1.63 -1.36 7.15
C LEU A 81 -1.79 -2.26 5.92
N TYR A 82 -1.82 -1.65 4.74
CA TYR A 82 -1.78 -2.38 3.48
C TYR A 82 -0.34 -2.74 3.14
N PHE A 83 -0.10 -3.98 2.70
CA PHE A 83 1.18 -4.43 2.17
C PHE A 83 0.91 -5.45 1.06
N ASN A 84 1.49 -5.23 -0.11
CA ASN A 84 1.37 -6.12 -1.25
C ASN A 84 2.64 -6.08 -2.09
N VAL A 85 3.03 -7.24 -2.62
CA VAL A 85 4.18 -7.36 -3.52
C VAL A 85 3.69 -7.96 -4.84
N LEU A 86 4.00 -7.27 -5.94
CA LEU A 86 3.71 -7.70 -7.30
C LEU A 86 5.00 -8.12 -8.01
N ASN A 87 4.86 -9.07 -8.94
CA ASN A 87 5.96 -9.61 -9.73
C ASN A 87 7.13 -10.17 -8.91
N SER A 88 6.84 -10.70 -7.72
CA SER A 88 7.76 -11.56 -7.00
C SER A 88 7.74 -12.98 -7.55
N ARG A 89 8.81 -13.74 -7.31
CA ARG A 89 8.90 -15.17 -7.66
C ARG A 89 7.91 -16.04 -6.86
N ASN A 90 7.49 -15.55 -5.70
CA ASN A 90 6.52 -16.20 -4.82
C ASN A 90 5.13 -15.57 -5.03
N SER A 91 4.07 -16.38 -4.94
CA SER A 91 2.68 -15.92 -4.90
C SER A 91 1.97 -16.55 -3.71
N GLY A 92 1.16 -15.76 -3.00
CA GLY A 92 0.44 -16.20 -1.82
C GLY A 92 -0.06 -15.05 -0.96
N SER A 93 -0.77 -15.40 0.10
CA SER A 93 -1.19 -14.49 1.17
C SER A 93 -0.88 -15.15 2.51
N THR A 94 -0.50 -14.35 3.50
CA THR A 94 -0.25 -14.81 4.86
C THR A 94 -1.11 -14.03 5.84
N ASP A 95 -1.65 -14.74 6.84
CA ASP A 95 -2.35 -14.13 7.99
C ASP A 95 -1.37 -13.84 9.15
N ALA A 96 -0.07 -14.03 8.94
CA ALA A 96 0.94 -13.73 9.93
C ALA A 96 0.89 -12.25 10.35
N ALA A 97 1.07 -11.99 11.64
CA ALA A 97 1.24 -10.64 12.12
C ALA A 97 2.52 -10.05 11.51
N ALA A 98 2.38 -8.90 10.85
CA ALA A 98 3.47 -8.20 10.19
C ALA A 98 3.66 -6.80 10.77
N MET A 99 4.90 -6.34 10.79
CA MET A 99 5.31 -5.01 11.19
C MET A 99 6.09 -4.33 10.07
N PRO A 100 6.17 -2.98 10.05
CA PRO A 100 6.96 -2.26 9.04
C PRO A 100 8.45 -2.69 9.01
N THR A 101 8.99 -3.23 10.10
CA THR A 101 10.36 -3.74 10.18
C THR A 101 10.58 -5.04 9.39
N ASP A 102 9.52 -5.78 9.07
CA ASP A 102 9.58 -7.02 8.29
C ASP A 102 9.74 -6.76 6.78
N VAL A 103 9.44 -5.54 6.33
CA VAL A 103 9.49 -5.18 4.90
C VAL A 103 10.89 -5.39 4.31
N ALA A 104 11.94 -4.96 5.01
CA ALA A 104 13.31 -5.07 4.50
C ALA A 104 13.78 -6.53 4.32
N PRO A 105 13.73 -7.42 5.34
CA PRO A 105 14.10 -8.82 5.14
C PRO A 105 13.25 -9.52 4.07
N THR A 106 11.94 -9.28 4.05
CA THR A 106 11.05 -9.91 3.06
C THR A 106 11.34 -9.46 1.64
N VAL A 107 11.59 -8.17 1.40
CA VAL A 107 11.92 -7.70 0.05
C VAL A 107 13.25 -8.27 -0.44
N LEU A 108 14.27 -8.36 0.42
CA LEU A 108 15.54 -9.00 0.04
C LEU A 108 15.35 -10.48 -0.30
N SER A 109 14.57 -11.21 0.49
CA SER A 109 14.24 -12.62 0.25
C SER A 109 13.52 -12.81 -1.09
N LEU A 110 12.49 -12.00 -1.37
CA LEU A 110 11.73 -12.05 -2.61
C LEU A 110 12.56 -11.69 -3.85
N LEU A 111 13.60 -10.87 -3.69
CA LEU A 111 14.58 -10.54 -4.74
C LEU A 111 15.67 -11.61 -4.90
N GLY A 112 15.76 -12.60 -4.00
CA GLY A 112 16.81 -13.62 -4.00
C GLY A 112 18.19 -13.06 -3.64
N VAL A 113 18.25 -11.98 -2.85
CA VAL A 113 19.51 -11.35 -2.42
C VAL A 113 20.06 -12.08 -1.20
N GLU A 114 21.21 -12.74 -1.36
CA GLU A 114 21.96 -13.28 -0.24
C GLU A 114 22.63 -12.15 0.57
N HIS A 115 22.47 -12.19 1.89
CA HIS A 115 23.08 -11.22 2.81
C HIS A 115 23.46 -11.86 4.14
N ASN A 116 24.40 -11.24 4.86
CA ASN A 116 24.78 -11.60 6.23
C ASN A 116 24.30 -10.57 7.28
N THR A 117 23.48 -9.60 6.86
CA THR A 117 22.86 -8.61 7.74
C THR A 117 21.93 -9.27 8.76
N SER A 118 22.01 -8.81 10.01
CA SER A 118 21.03 -9.14 11.04
C SER A 118 19.98 -8.05 11.13
N PHE A 119 18.70 -8.42 10.94
CA PHE A 119 17.57 -7.52 11.17
C PHE A 119 17.18 -7.56 12.65
N LEU A 120 17.28 -6.43 13.35
CA LEU A 120 17.10 -6.38 14.81
C LEU A 120 15.66 -6.71 15.24
N ALA A 121 14.67 -6.31 14.45
CA ALA A 121 13.25 -6.41 14.79
C ALA A 121 12.37 -6.84 13.60
N GLY A 122 13.00 -7.26 12.50
CA GLY A 122 12.32 -7.68 11.28
C GLY A 122 12.53 -9.16 11.02
N ALA A 123 11.50 -9.84 10.55
CA ALA A 123 11.54 -11.22 10.09
C ALA A 123 11.10 -11.30 8.62
N ASP A 124 11.59 -12.33 7.91
CA ASP A 124 11.05 -12.65 6.59
C ASP A 124 9.67 -13.32 6.73
N ILE A 125 8.65 -12.70 6.14
CA ILE A 125 7.25 -13.15 6.09
C ILE A 125 6.81 -13.60 4.68
N SER A 126 7.75 -13.82 3.74
CA SER A 126 7.45 -14.29 2.37
C SER A 126 7.00 -15.75 2.25
#